data_AF-A0A8C6ERB8-F1
#
_entry.id   AF-A0A8C6ERB8-F1
#
_cell.length_a   1.000
_cell.length_b   1.000
_cell.length_c   1.000
_cell.angle_alpha   90.00
_cell.angle_beta   90.00
_cell.angle_gamma   90.00
#
_symmetry.space_group_name_H-M   'P 1'
#
loop_
_entity.id
_entity.type
_entity.pdbx_description
1 polymer ?
#
loop_
_entity_poly.entity_id
_entity_poly.type
_entity_poly.pdbx_seq_one_letter_code
_entity_poly.pdbx_strand_id
1 'polypeptide(L)'
;CWQLLGLKDGSHAPVYFYEFQHRPSIFKNIKPPHVKADHGDEIIFVFGSYINDPCLPPPTVELTEEEELLNRRMMKYWANFARNGNPNGEGLPHWPLFDQDQQYLQLDIQPAVGQALKSHRLQFWTKTLPQKIQELKGAEDKHTEL
;
A
#
# COMPACT_ATOMS: atom_id res chain seq x y z
N CYS A 1 3.43 3.25 -2.75
CA CYS A 1 3.77 1.81 -2.79
C CYS A 1 2.59 0.97 -2.24
N TRP A 2 2.36 -0.26 -2.72
CA TRP A 2 1.28 -1.14 -2.22
C TRP A 2 1.87 -2.25 -1.36
N GLN A 3 1.32 -2.49 -0.17
CA GLN A 3 1.71 -3.64 0.64
C GLN A 3 0.47 -4.30 1.24
N LEU A 4 0.41 -5.63 1.13
CA LEU A 4 -0.60 -6.47 1.75
C LEU A 4 -0.06 -6.99 3.07
N LEU A 5 -0.90 -6.98 4.10
CA LEU A 5 -0.66 -7.71 5.33
C LEU A 5 -1.64 -8.86 5.49
N GLY A 6 -1.10 -10.06 5.62
CA GLY A 6 -1.88 -11.25 5.96
C GLY A 6 -0.97 -12.32 6.56
N LEU A 7 -1.43 -12.95 7.64
CA LEU A 7 -0.87 -14.20 8.16
C LEU A 7 -1.71 -15.34 7.60
N LYS A 8 -1.12 -16.23 6.78
CA LYS A 8 -1.86 -17.39 6.22
C LYS A 8 -1.83 -18.57 7.20
N ASP A 9 -2.99 -18.95 7.70
CA ASP A 9 -3.33 -20.33 8.05
C ASP A 9 -4.82 -20.57 7.68
N GLY A 10 -5.08 -21.48 6.73
CA GLY A 10 -6.44 -21.78 6.23
C GLY A 10 -7.11 -20.67 5.39
N SER A 11 -8.16 -21.01 4.65
CA SER A 11 -8.84 -20.17 3.64
C SER A 11 -9.55 -18.90 4.16
N HIS A 12 -9.40 -18.54 5.45
CA HIS A 12 -10.12 -17.45 6.13
C HIS A 12 -9.20 -16.61 7.04
N ALA A 13 -7.94 -16.41 6.65
CA ALA A 13 -7.03 -15.51 7.36
C ALA A 13 -7.55 -14.06 7.38
N PRO A 14 -7.47 -13.34 8.52
CA PRO A 14 -7.77 -11.90 8.54
C PRO A 14 -6.76 -11.15 7.67
N VAL A 15 -7.26 -10.39 6.70
CA VAL A 15 -6.44 -9.58 5.79
C VAL A 15 -6.66 -8.11 6.11
N TYR A 16 -5.58 -7.35 6.17
CA TYR A 16 -5.63 -5.89 6.28
C TYR A 16 -4.90 -5.30 5.08
N PHE A 17 -5.54 -4.33 4.42
CA PHE A 17 -5.02 -3.74 3.20
C PHE A 17 -4.87 -2.24 3.35
N TYR A 18 -3.82 -1.67 2.74
CA TYR A 18 -3.59 -0.23 2.76
C TYR A 18 -2.99 0.31 1.45
N GLU A 19 -3.18 1.62 1.24
CA GLU A 19 -2.47 2.43 0.25
C GLU A 19 -1.69 3.51 0.99
N PHE A 20 -0.37 3.52 0.86
CA PHE A 20 0.44 4.64 1.35
C PHE A 20 0.46 5.76 0.29
N GLN A 21 0.04 6.96 0.68
CA GLN A 21 -0.17 8.09 -0.23
C GLN A 21 0.71 9.30 0.12
N HIS A 22 1.28 9.35 1.33
CA HIS A 22 2.07 10.47 1.80
C HIS A 22 3.36 10.64 1.00
N ARG A 23 3.71 11.90 0.69
CA ARG A 23 4.97 12.26 0.04
C ARG A 23 5.96 12.73 1.12
N PRO A 24 7.02 11.96 1.42
CA PRO A 24 7.96 12.32 2.47
C PRO A 24 8.69 13.64 2.17
N SER A 25 8.72 14.54 3.14
CA SER A 25 9.35 15.87 3.07
C SER A 25 10.86 15.78 2.86
N ILE A 26 11.47 14.71 3.36
CA ILE A 26 12.89 14.37 3.20
C ILE A 26 13.30 14.27 1.71
N PHE A 27 12.37 13.92 0.83
CA PHE A 27 12.61 13.80 -0.61
C PHE A 27 12.16 15.03 -1.40
N LYS A 28 11.75 16.13 -0.75
CA LYS A 28 11.15 17.29 -1.43
C LYS A 28 12.02 17.90 -2.53
N ASN A 29 13.35 17.88 -2.35
CA ASN A 29 14.32 18.50 -3.25
C ASN A 29 14.80 17.58 -4.39
N ILE A 30 14.58 16.27 -4.27
CA ILE A 30 15.01 15.29 -5.28
C ILE A 30 13.83 14.73 -6.08
N LYS A 31 12.64 14.72 -5.49
CA LYS A 31 11.41 14.20 -6.09
C LYS A 31 10.65 15.33 -6.79
N PRO A 32 10.26 15.22 -8.06
CA PRO A 32 9.46 16.26 -8.73
C PRO A 32 8.11 16.50 -8.02
N PRO A 33 7.60 17.74 -7.87
CA PRO A 33 6.42 18.06 -7.04
C PRO A 33 5.13 17.28 -7.33
N HIS A 34 4.95 16.83 -8.57
CA HIS A 34 3.76 16.07 -8.99
C HIS A 34 3.80 14.59 -8.59
N VAL A 35 4.96 14.08 -8.18
CA VAL A 35 5.11 12.70 -7.69
C VAL A 35 4.62 12.64 -6.25
N LYS A 36 3.66 11.75 -5.97
CA LYS A 36 3.15 11.50 -4.61
C LYS A 36 4.05 10.51 -3.88
N ALA A 37 3.49 9.61 -3.08
CA ALA A 37 4.16 8.42 -2.59
C ALA A 37 4.77 7.61 -3.75
N ASP A 38 6.06 7.33 -3.65
CA ASP A 38 6.83 6.49 -4.55
C ASP A 38 7.03 5.09 -3.94
N HIS A 39 7.78 4.23 -4.62
CA HIS A 39 8.17 2.93 -4.11
C HIS A 39 9.16 3.08 -2.93
N GLY A 40 8.85 2.48 -1.79
CA GLY A 40 9.71 2.46 -0.60
C GLY A 40 9.60 3.68 0.32
N ASP A 41 8.83 4.71 -0.06
CA ASP A 41 8.63 5.90 0.78
C ASP A 41 8.05 5.56 2.17
N GLU A 42 7.25 4.50 2.27
CA GLU A 42 6.63 4.07 3.52
C GLU A 42 7.63 3.52 4.53
N ILE A 43 8.79 3.03 4.07
CA ILE A 43 9.78 2.31 4.90
C ILE A 43 10.26 3.19 6.05
N ILE A 44 10.49 4.49 5.79
CA ILE A 44 10.91 5.47 6.81
C ILE A 44 9.87 5.58 7.93
N PHE A 45 8.58 5.41 7.62
CA PHE A 45 7.48 5.47 8.59
C PHE A 45 7.24 4.15 9.31
N VAL A 46 7.59 3.01 8.70
CA VAL A 46 7.49 1.68 9.33
C VAL A 46 8.60 1.45 10.34
N PHE A 47 9.84 1.80 10.01
CA PHE A 47 11.01 1.48 10.84
C PHE A 47 11.53 2.68 11.66
N GLY A 48 10.95 3.86 11.50
CA GLY A 48 11.44 5.08 12.14
C GLY A 48 12.51 5.80 11.31
N SER A 49 12.92 6.99 11.76
CA SER A 49 14.06 7.72 11.19
C SER A 49 15.43 7.09 11.52
N TYR A 50 15.45 5.96 12.25
CA TYR A 50 16.67 5.31 12.75
C TYR A 50 17.21 4.22 11.81
N ILE A 51 16.77 4.18 10.55
CA ILE A 51 17.32 3.23 9.57
C ILE A 51 18.71 3.70 9.17
N ASN A 52 19.73 2.91 9.54
CA ASN A 52 21.10 3.07 9.02
C ASN A 52 21.20 2.46 7.60
N ASP A 53 20.40 2.97 6.66
CA ASP A 53 20.44 2.55 5.25
C ASP A 53 21.24 3.58 4.44
N PRO A 54 22.34 3.16 3.77
CA PRO A 54 23.15 4.06 2.94
C PRO A 54 22.43 4.60 1.69
N CYS A 55 21.30 4.01 1.29
CA CYS A 55 20.43 4.51 0.23
C CYS A 55 19.41 5.56 0.73
N LEU A 56 19.28 5.73 2.04
CA LEU A 56 18.43 6.75 2.65
C LEU A 56 19.25 7.95 3.13
N PRO A 57 18.64 9.14 3.24
CA PRO A 57 19.31 10.28 3.81
C PRO A 57 19.72 9.98 5.26
N PRO A 58 20.80 10.59 5.76
CA PRO A 58 21.32 10.27 7.08
C PRO A 58 20.23 10.41 8.16
N PRO A 59 20.30 9.63 9.25
CA PRO A 59 19.29 9.59 10.33
C PRO A 59 19.07 10.94 11.04
N THR A 60 19.81 11.97 10.64
CA THR A 60 19.73 13.36 11.13
C THR A 60 18.74 14.24 10.35
N VAL A 61 18.06 13.74 9.31
CA VAL A 61 17.05 14.56 8.62
C VAL A 61 15.72 14.52 9.39
N GLU A 62 15.32 15.70 9.85
CA GLU A 62 14.12 15.89 10.67
C GLU A 62 12.84 15.70 9.85
N LEU A 63 11.94 14.86 10.36
CA LEU A 63 10.56 14.75 9.92
C LEU A 63 9.79 15.99 10.40
N THR A 64 8.77 16.43 9.66
CA THR A 64 7.83 17.42 10.19
C THR A 64 7.05 16.86 11.37
N GLU A 65 6.46 17.71 12.21
CA GLU A 65 5.61 17.26 13.33
C GLU A 65 4.47 16.33 12.85
N GLU A 66 3.88 16.62 11.69
CA GLU A 66 2.84 15.79 11.08
C GLU A 66 3.39 14.42 10.64
N GLU A 67 4.60 14.39 10.09
CA GLU A 67 5.29 13.16 9.70
C GLU A 67 5.73 12.33 10.90
N GLU A 68 6.14 12.94 12.00
CA GLU A 68 6.41 12.23 13.26
C GLU A 68 5.14 11.55 13.80
N LEU A 69 4.00 12.23 13.72
CA LEU A 69 2.71 11.64 14.09
C LEU A 69 2.35 10.46 13.17
N LEU A 70 2.56 10.59 11.86
CA LEU A 70 2.38 9.50 10.90
C LEU A 70 3.33 8.33 11.20
N ASN A 71 4.59 8.61 11.51
CA ASN A 71 5.61 7.62 11.85
C ASN A 71 5.22 6.81 13.10
N ARG A 72 4.87 7.48 14.19
CA ARG A 72 4.38 6.85 15.42
C ARG A 72 3.13 6.00 15.17
N ARG A 73 2.20 6.49 14.35
CA ARG A 73 0.97 5.78 13.98
C ARG A 73 1.29 4.49 13.22
N MET A 74 2.14 4.56 12.21
CA MET A 74 2.54 3.40 11.41
C MET A 74 3.29 2.36 12.24
N MET A 75 4.28 2.77 13.04
CA MET A 75 4.97 1.85 13.95
C MET A 75 3.99 1.15 14.91
N LYS A 76 2.99 1.87 15.44
CA LYS A 76 1.99 1.29 16.33
C LYS A 76 1.08 0.29 15.62
N TYR A 77 0.59 0.59 14.42
CA TYR A 77 -0.18 -0.39 13.61
C TYR A 77 0.64 -1.66 13.37
N TRP A 78 1.90 -1.51 12.96
CA TRP A 78 2.79 -2.63 12.67
C TRP A 78 3.13 -3.47 13.90
N ALA A 79 3.42 -2.83 15.03
CA ALA A 79 3.68 -3.51 16.29
C ALA A 79 2.44 -4.25 16.82
N ASN A 80 1.25 -3.66 16.70
CA ASN A 80 -0.02 -4.31 17.06
C ASN A 80 -0.23 -5.55 16.19
N PHE A 81 -0.14 -5.41 14.86
CA PHE A 81 -0.31 -6.51 13.94
C PHE A 81 0.66 -7.66 14.22
N ALA A 82 1.95 -7.35 14.46
CA ALA A 82 2.95 -8.36 14.82
C ALA A 82 2.62 -9.08 16.14
N ARG A 83 2.01 -8.39 17.10
CA ARG A 83 1.68 -8.95 18.42
C ARG A 83 0.43 -9.84 18.40
N ASN A 84 -0.60 -9.48 17.64
CA ASN A 84 -1.93 -10.08 17.78
C ASN A 84 -2.67 -10.34 16.45
N GLY A 85 -2.06 -10.06 15.30
CA GLY A 85 -2.71 -10.21 13.99
C GLY A 85 -3.77 -9.15 13.67
N ASN A 86 -3.90 -8.09 14.47
CA ASN A 86 -4.82 -6.98 14.31
C ASN A 86 -4.08 -5.63 14.50
N PRO A 87 -4.02 -4.75 13.47
CA PRO A 87 -3.28 -3.50 13.58
C PRO A 87 -3.94 -2.49 14.55
N ASN A 88 -5.24 -2.63 14.85
CA ASN A 88 -6.01 -1.67 15.62
C ASN A 88 -5.57 -1.58 17.10
N GLY A 89 -5.79 -0.41 17.70
CA GLY A 89 -5.53 -0.16 19.12
C GLY A 89 -5.93 1.26 19.54
N GLU A 90 -5.86 1.54 20.84
CA GLU A 90 -6.25 2.85 21.39
C GLU A 90 -5.49 4.02 20.73
N GLY A 91 -6.18 5.11 20.44
CA GLY A 91 -5.59 6.31 19.83
C GLY A 91 -5.18 6.15 18.35
N LEU A 92 -5.55 5.05 17.70
CA LEU A 92 -5.37 4.85 16.26
C LEU A 92 -6.71 5.01 15.53
N PRO A 93 -6.72 5.61 14.34
CA PRO A 93 -7.84 5.46 13.42
C PRO A 93 -8.15 3.98 13.16
N HIS A 94 -9.41 3.69 12.85
CA HIS A 94 -9.80 2.31 12.58
C HIS A 94 -9.24 1.84 11.23
N TRP A 95 -8.53 0.71 11.25
CA TRP A 95 -8.09 -0.01 10.06
C TRP A 95 -9.05 -1.17 9.81
N PRO A 96 -9.90 -1.09 8.76
CA PRO A 96 -10.91 -2.11 8.49
C PRO A 96 -10.28 -3.43 8.05
N LEU A 97 -10.99 -4.52 8.34
CA LEU A 97 -10.70 -5.82 7.75
C LEU A 97 -10.95 -5.75 6.24
N PHE A 98 -10.08 -6.36 5.45
CA PHE A 98 -10.29 -6.50 4.02
C PHE A 98 -11.17 -7.72 3.75
N ASP A 99 -12.43 -7.48 3.43
CA ASP A 99 -13.45 -8.51 3.17
C ASP A 99 -14.19 -8.27 1.83
N GLN A 100 -15.46 -8.71 1.74
CA GLN A 100 -16.28 -8.53 0.55
C GLN A 100 -16.54 -7.06 0.22
N ASP A 101 -16.54 -6.17 1.21
CA ASP A 101 -16.68 -4.73 1.00
C ASP A 101 -15.40 -4.11 0.45
N GLN A 102 -14.26 -4.84 0.46
CA GLN A 102 -12.97 -4.41 -0.09
C GLN A 102 -12.50 -3.06 0.48
N GLN A 103 -12.77 -2.83 1.76
CA GLN A 103 -12.31 -1.65 2.47
C GLN A 103 -10.82 -1.73 2.77
N TYR A 104 -10.14 -0.59 2.74
CA TYR A 104 -8.71 -0.49 3.00
C TYR A 104 -8.36 0.85 3.64
N LEU A 105 -7.22 0.89 4.31
CA LEU A 105 -6.73 2.12 4.93
C LEU A 105 -5.91 2.95 3.93
N GLN A 106 -6.28 4.19 3.73
CA GLN A 106 -5.45 5.20 3.06
C GLN A 106 -4.54 5.81 4.13
N LEU A 107 -3.24 5.55 4.02
CA LEU A 107 -2.23 6.09 4.92
C LEU A 107 -1.64 7.37 4.34
N ASP A 108 -2.02 8.48 4.98
CA ASP A 108 -1.45 9.82 4.82
C ASP A 108 -1.44 10.51 6.20
N ILE A 109 -1.06 11.79 6.27
CA ILE A 109 -1.12 12.61 7.49
C ILE A 109 -2.47 12.46 8.20
N GLN A 110 -3.55 12.56 7.42
CA GLN A 110 -4.92 12.25 7.85
C GLN A 110 -5.38 10.95 7.19
N PRO A 111 -5.44 9.83 7.93
CA PRO A 111 -5.87 8.56 7.39
C PRO A 111 -7.36 8.56 7.06
N ALA A 112 -7.73 7.85 6.00
CA ALA A 112 -9.11 7.67 5.59
C ALA A 112 -9.36 6.20 5.21
N VAL A 113 -10.63 5.79 5.18
CA VAL A 113 -11.01 4.48 4.67
C VAL A 113 -11.43 4.62 3.21
N GLY A 114 -10.76 3.89 2.33
CA GLY A 114 -11.14 3.73 0.94
C GLY A 114 -11.87 2.41 0.71
N GLN A 115 -12.48 2.28 -0.47
CA GLN A 115 -13.16 1.06 -0.90
C GLN A 115 -12.75 0.68 -2.33
N ALA A 116 -12.70 -0.62 -2.63
CA ALA A 116 -12.54 -1.16 -3.99
C ALA A 116 -11.34 -0.54 -4.75
N LEU A 117 -10.17 -0.56 -4.11
CA LEU A 117 -8.96 0.08 -4.62
C LEU A 117 -8.67 -0.29 -6.08
N LYS A 118 -8.62 0.73 -6.96
CA LYS A 118 -8.31 0.60 -8.39
C LYS A 118 -9.11 -0.52 -9.09
N SER A 119 -10.34 -0.77 -8.66
CA SER A 119 -11.21 -1.85 -9.15
C SER A 119 -11.28 -1.96 -10.68
N HIS A 120 -11.42 -0.83 -11.38
CA HIS A 120 -11.42 -0.79 -12.85
C HIS A 120 -10.10 -1.29 -13.47
N ARG A 121 -8.94 -0.92 -12.89
CA ARG A 121 -7.64 -1.42 -13.36
C ARG A 121 -7.48 -2.91 -13.05
N LEU A 122 -7.91 -3.35 -11.87
CA LEU A 122 -7.88 -4.77 -11.52
C LEU A 122 -8.74 -5.59 -12.50
N GLN A 123 -9.95 -5.11 -12.83
CA GLN A 123 -10.82 -5.73 -13.81
C GLN A 123 -10.16 -5.79 -15.19
N PHE A 124 -9.53 -4.70 -15.63
CA PHE A 124 -8.82 -4.67 -16.90
C PHE A 124 -7.75 -5.76 -16.98
N TRP A 125 -6.86 -5.83 -15.99
CA TRP A 125 -5.74 -6.78 -16.00
C TRP A 125 -6.15 -8.23 -15.79
N THR A 126 -7.20 -8.49 -15.00
CA THR A 126 -7.61 -9.87 -14.65
C THR A 126 -8.67 -10.45 -15.57
N LYS A 127 -9.47 -9.62 -16.24
CA LYS A 127 -10.56 -10.07 -17.12
C LYS A 127 -10.38 -9.57 -18.55
N THR A 128 -10.39 -8.25 -18.74
CA THR A 128 -10.45 -7.65 -20.08
C THR A 128 -9.24 -8.01 -20.95
N LEU A 129 -8.03 -7.90 -20.41
CA LEU A 129 -6.81 -8.16 -21.17
C LEU A 129 -6.66 -9.65 -21.53
N PRO A 130 -6.80 -10.61 -20.59
CA PRO A 130 -6.77 -12.04 -20.94
C PRO A 130 -7.80 -12.45 -21.98
N GLN A 131 -9.04 -11.94 -21.88
CA GLN A 131 -10.10 -12.21 -22.86
C GLN A 131 -9.70 -11.72 -24.25
N LYS A 132 -9.21 -10.49 -24.37
CA LYS A 132 -8.74 -9.94 -25.65
C LYS A 132 -7.57 -10.72 -26.24
N ILE A 133 -6.64 -11.19 -25.41
CA ILE A 133 -5.52 -12.03 -25.89
C ILE A 133 -6.06 -13.35 -26.47
N GLN A 134 -7.04 -13.97 -25.83
CA GLN A 134 -7.64 -15.22 -26.32
C GLN A 134 -8.43 -15.01 -27.63
N GLU A 135 -9.19 -13.92 -27.73
CA GLU A 135 -9.91 -13.53 -28.95
C GLU A 135 -8.96 -13.34 -30.14
N LEU A 136 -7.82 -12.66 -29.92
CA LEU A 136 -6.83 -12.41 -30.97
C LEU A 136 -6.16 -13.71 -31.44
N LYS A 137 -5.75 -14.59 -30.52
CA LYS A 137 -5.16 -15.89 -30.85
C LYS A 137 -6.13 -16.76 -31.65
N GLY A 138 -7.39 -16.86 -31.21
CA GLY A 138 -8.40 -17.64 -31.92
C GLY A 138 -8.78 -17.07 -33.29
N ALA A 139 -8.56 -15.79 -33.55
CA ALA A 139 -8.73 -15.19 -34.87
C ALA A 139 -7.54 -15.50 -35.80
N GLU A 140 -6.33 -15.54 -35.26
CA GLU A 140 -5.10 -15.91 -35.99
C GLU A 140 -5.11 -17.37 -36.42
N ASP A 141 -5.52 -18.29 -35.54
CA ASP A 141 -5.64 -19.72 -35.85
C ASP A 141 -6.62 -19.95 -37.01
N LYS A 142 -7.79 -19.29 -36.99
CA LYS A 142 -8.80 -19.39 -38.07
C LYS A 142 -8.34 -18.81 -39.40
N HIS A 143 -7.44 -17.82 -39.39
CA HIS A 143 -6.90 -17.22 -40.61
C HIS A 143 -5.80 -18.08 -41.24
N THR A 144 -5.22 -19.03 -40.49
CA THR A 144 -4.14 -19.91 -40.95
C THR A 144 -4.66 -21.24 -41.50
N GLU A 145 -5.92 -21.60 -41.19
CA GLU A 145 -6.60 -22.81 -41.66
C GLU A 145 -7.39 -22.63 -43.00
N LEU A 146 -7.36 -21.42 -43.59
CA LEU A 146 -7.98 -21.08 -44.89
C LEU A 146 -6.92 -20.90 -45.97
#